data_AF-A0A642C3R4-F1
#
_entry.id   AF-A0A642C3R4-F1
#
_cell.length_a   1.000
_cell.length_b   1.000
_cell.length_c   1.000
_cell.angle_alpha   90.00
_cell.angle_beta   90.00
_cell.angle_gamma   90.00
#
_symmetry.space_group_name_H-M   'P 1'
#
loop_
_entity.id
_entity.type
_entity.pdbx_description
1 polymer ?
#
loop_
_entity_poly.entity_id
_entity_poly.type
_entity_poly.pdbx_seq_one_letter_code
_entity_poly.pdbx_strand_id
1 'polypeptide(L)'
;MIDWNILVSQIATVAFDIVYFGAIISTIVVIILDNRNPVKTMAWILILLFLPIVGLVFYFFFGRSQRRERIIGQKSYDRLLKKPMAEYMAQDCSDVPEEYARLIQLFQHTNQAFPFEGNRIAVYTEGYTKLQSLLRELQKAKQHIHIEYYIFEDDAIGRLVRDVLIEKASQGVEVRVIYDDVGCWHVPNRFFEEMRNAGIEVRSFLKVRFPLFTSRVNYRNHRKIVVIDGRIGFVGGMNLAERYMRGFSWGIWRDTHILIEGKAVHGLQTAFLLDWYFVDRTLITASRYFPKIESCGSSLVQVVTSEPIGPWKEIMQGLTMAINGAKKYFYMQT
;
A
#
# COMPACT_ATOMS: atom_id res chain seq x y z
N MET A 1 -38.75 56.93 18.19
CA MET A 1 -38.04 56.07 19.15
C MET A 1 -37.31 55.03 18.31
N ILE A 2 -35.97 55.03 18.30
CA ILE A 2 -35.21 54.05 17.50
C ILE A 2 -35.48 52.68 18.11
N ASP A 3 -36.00 51.76 17.30
CA ASP A 3 -36.18 50.38 17.75
C ASP A 3 -34.81 49.69 17.74
N TRP A 4 -34.17 49.74 18.91
CA TRP A 4 -32.86 49.15 19.14
C TRP A 4 -32.82 47.65 18.82
N ASN A 5 -33.95 46.94 18.91
CA ASN A 5 -34.00 45.52 18.55
C ASN A 5 -33.84 45.32 17.04
N ILE A 6 -34.43 46.20 16.23
CA ILE A 6 -34.28 46.18 14.77
C ILE A 6 -32.84 46.50 14.38
N LEU A 7 -32.24 47.52 15.00
CA LEU A 7 -30.86 47.90 14.74
C LEU A 7 -29.88 46.78 15.11
N VAL A 8 -30.05 46.16 16.29
CA VAL A 8 -29.22 45.04 16.75
C VAL A 8 -29.40 43.83 15.83
N SER A 9 -30.63 43.52 15.41
CA SER A 9 -30.89 42.43 14.47
C SER A 9 -30.20 42.67 13.12
N GLN A 10 -30.23 43.90 12.60
CA GLN A 10 -29.57 44.23 11.33
C GLN A 10 -28.05 44.11 11.43
N ILE A 11 -27.45 44.62 12.52
CA ILE A 11 -26.02 44.49 12.77
C ILE A 11 -25.63 43.01 12.88
N ALA A 12 -26.42 42.20 13.59
CA ALA A 12 -26.17 40.77 13.73
C ALA A 12 -26.25 40.04 12.38
N THR A 13 -27.25 40.35 11.54
CA THR A 13 -27.38 39.77 10.20
C THR A 13 -26.20 40.13 9.31
N VAL A 14 -25.82 41.42 9.26
CA VAL A 14 -24.67 41.88 8.45
C VAL A 14 -23.37 41.23 8.93
N ALA A 15 -23.16 41.15 10.25
CA ALA A 15 -21.99 40.47 10.81
C ALA A 15 -21.97 38.98 10.45
N PHE A 16 -23.11 38.30 10.53
CA PHE A 16 -23.26 36.91 10.13
C PHE A 16 -22.92 36.72 8.64
N ASP A 17 -23.46 37.55 7.76
CA ASP A 17 -23.21 37.48 6.31
C ASP A 17 -21.73 37.69 5.99
N ILE A 18 -21.08 38.67 6.61
CA ILE A 18 -19.63 38.92 6.43
C ILE A 18 -18.81 37.70 6.84
N VAL A 19 -19.08 37.12 8.02
CA VAL A 19 -18.37 35.93 8.50
C VAL A 19 -18.62 34.74 7.57
N TYR A 20 -19.85 34.57 7.14
CA TYR A 20 -20.29 33.46 6.29
C TYR A 20 -19.66 33.51 4.89
N PHE A 21 -19.78 34.63 4.19
CA PHE A 21 -19.15 34.80 2.87
C PHE A 21 -17.62 34.79 2.97
N GLY A 22 -17.06 35.35 4.05
CA GLY A 22 -15.62 35.26 4.34
C GLY A 22 -15.15 33.81 4.49
N ALA A 23 -15.90 32.95 5.18
CA ALA A 23 -15.59 31.54 5.34
C ALA A 23 -15.66 30.76 4.00
N ILE A 24 -16.66 31.05 3.16
CA ILE A 24 -16.79 30.43 1.83
C ILE A 24 -15.65 30.86 0.91
N ILE A 25 -15.38 32.17 0.81
CA ILE A 25 -14.33 32.72 -0.05
C ILE A 25 -12.96 32.20 0.40
N SER A 26 -12.66 32.22 1.69
CA SER A 26 -11.39 31.66 2.21
C SER A 26 -11.25 30.17 1.91
N THR A 27 -12.33 29.40 2.04
CA THR A 27 -12.34 27.96 1.69
C THR A 27 -12.10 27.75 0.19
N ILE A 28 -12.74 28.53 -0.69
CA ILE A 28 -12.51 28.50 -2.14
C ILE A 28 -11.04 28.83 -2.46
N VAL A 29 -10.48 29.87 -1.85
CA VAL A 29 -9.06 30.23 -2.02
C VAL A 29 -8.16 29.08 -1.59
N VAL A 30 -8.42 28.46 -0.43
CA VAL A 30 -7.65 27.29 0.03
C VAL A 30 -7.73 26.12 -0.96
N ILE A 31 -8.92 25.83 -1.51
CA ILE A 31 -9.12 24.78 -2.52
C ILE A 31 -8.34 25.07 -3.80
N ILE A 32 -8.39 26.32 -4.28
CA ILE A 32 -7.64 26.75 -5.46
C ILE A 32 -6.14 26.67 -5.19
N LEU A 33 -5.67 27.00 -3.99
CA LEU A 33 -4.25 26.93 -3.62
C LEU A 33 -3.75 25.49 -3.41
N ASP A 34 -4.61 24.53 -3.04
CA ASP A 34 -4.26 23.11 -2.92
C ASP A 34 -4.17 22.39 -4.30
N ASN A 35 -4.31 23.13 -5.41
CA ASN A 35 -4.44 22.70 -6.81
C ASN A 35 -3.69 21.41 -7.20
N ARG A 36 -4.40 20.28 -7.30
CA ARG A 36 -3.84 19.03 -7.87
C ARG A 36 -4.74 18.33 -8.89
N ASN A 37 -6.04 18.63 -8.91
CA ASN A 37 -6.96 18.10 -9.91
C ASN A 37 -8.04 19.15 -10.19
N PRO A 38 -8.02 19.80 -11.37
CA PRO A 38 -8.93 20.91 -11.68
C PRO A 38 -10.40 20.50 -11.65
N VAL A 39 -10.72 19.26 -11.99
CA VAL A 39 -12.08 18.73 -11.97
C VAL A 39 -12.60 18.61 -10.52
N LYS A 40 -11.77 18.10 -9.59
CA LYS A 40 -12.15 18.00 -8.17
C LYS A 40 -12.28 19.37 -7.53
N THR A 41 -11.34 20.27 -7.81
CA THR A 41 -11.39 21.67 -7.37
C THR A 41 -12.71 22.31 -7.82
N MET A 42 -13.08 22.13 -9.09
CA MET A 42 -14.29 22.74 -9.62
C MET A 42 -15.57 22.13 -9.04
N ALA A 43 -15.61 20.81 -8.82
CA ALA A 43 -16.73 20.17 -8.13
C ALA A 43 -16.94 20.74 -6.71
N TRP A 44 -15.87 20.94 -5.94
CA TRP A 44 -15.96 21.55 -4.61
C TRP A 44 -16.38 23.02 -4.63
N ILE A 45 -15.88 23.80 -5.59
CA ILE A 45 -16.31 25.19 -5.77
C ILE A 45 -17.81 25.26 -6.10
N LEU A 46 -18.29 24.40 -7.01
CA LEU A 46 -19.72 24.34 -7.36
C LEU A 46 -20.58 23.97 -6.14
N ILE A 47 -20.18 22.95 -5.37
CA ILE A 47 -20.89 22.56 -4.14
C ILE A 47 -20.92 23.72 -3.14
N LEU A 48 -19.80 24.42 -2.93
CA LEU A 48 -19.73 25.56 -2.02
C LEU A 48 -20.53 26.78 -2.51
N LEU A 49 -20.71 26.93 -3.82
CA LEU A 49 -21.49 28.02 -4.40
C LEU A 49 -22.99 27.76 -4.34
N PHE A 50 -23.44 26.54 -4.68
CA PHE A 50 -24.86 26.19 -4.74
C PHE A 50 -25.43 25.70 -3.41
N LEU A 51 -24.60 25.09 -2.56
CA LEU A 51 -25.00 24.53 -1.27
C LEU A 51 -24.00 24.96 -0.18
N PRO A 52 -23.82 26.26 0.08
CA PRO A 52 -22.71 26.77 0.91
C PRO A 52 -22.60 26.20 2.33
N ILE A 53 -23.70 26.12 3.11
CA ILE A 53 -23.66 25.54 4.47
C ILE A 53 -23.30 24.06 4.41
N VAL A 54 -24.00 23.30 3.57
CA VAL A 54 -23.79 21.86 3.40
C VAL A 54 -22.39 21.61 2.84
N GLY A 55 -21.98 22.37 1.84
CA GLY A 55 -20.70 22.32 1.16
C GLY A 55 -19.53 22.61 2.09
N LEU A 56 -19.66 23.55 3.03
CA LEU A 56 -18.62 23.84 4.02
C LEU A 56 -18.45 22.68 5.00
N VAL A 57 -19.57 22.11 5.47
CA VAL A 57 -19.57 20.88 6.28
C VAL A 57 -18.90 19.75 5.50
N PHE A 58 -19.36 19.44 4.29
CA PHE A 58 -18.79 18.40 3.45
C PHE A 58 -17.32 18.65 3.10
N TYR A 59 -16.91 19.89 2.83
CA TYR A 59 -15.52 20.21 2.55
C TYR A 59 -14.62 19.96 3.75
N PHE A 60 -15.08 20.32 4.95
CA PHE A 60 -14.33 20.07 6.18
C PHE A 60 -14.11 18.57 6.41
N PHE A 61 -15.11 17.74 6.12
CA PHE A 61 -15.04 16.28 6.29
C PHE A 61 -14.33 15.54 5.14
N PHE A 62 -14.53 15.97 3.89
CA PHE A 62 -14.13 15.20 2.69
C PHE A 62 -13.19 15.96 1.74
N GLY A 63 -13.21 17.29 1.77
CA GLY A 63 -12.45 18.13 0.84
C GLY A 63 -11.02 18.43 1.28
N ARG A 64 -10.73 18.38 2.57
CA ARG A 64 -9.35 18.50 3.09
C ARG A 64 -8.55 17.24 2.78
N SER A 65 -7.57 17.33 1.89
CA SER A 65 -6.63 16.24 1.66
C SER A 65 -5.64 16.14 2.84
N GLN A 66 -5.71 15.09 3.65
CA GLN A 66 -4.69 14.80 4.68
C GLN A 66 -3.37 14.27 4.08
N ARG A 67 -3.19 14.32 2.75
CA ARG A 67 -1.97 13.92 2.05
C ARG A 67 -0.73 14.70 2.54
N ARG A 68 -0.95 15.78 3.29
CA ARG A 68 0.06 16.74 3.74
C ARG A 68 0.67 16.44 5.12
N GLU A 69 0.11 15.52 5.90
CA GLU A 69 0.86 15.00 7.04
C GLU A 69 1.94 14.07 6.49
N ARG A 70 3.17 14.56 6.41
CA ARG A 70 4.36 13.72 6.23
C ARG A 70 4.47 12.82 7.46
N ILE A 71 3.67 11.75 7.47
CA ILE A 71 3.64 10.75 8.54
C ILE A 71 5.02 10.10 8.63
N ILE A 72 5.79 10.04 7.54
CA ILE A 72 7.21 9.66 7.56
C ILE A 72 8.09 10.89 7.31
N GLY A 73 9.01 11.15 8.23
CA GLY A 73 10.08 12.13 8.01
C GLY A 73 11.03 11.66 6.92
N GLN A 74 11.32 12.54 5.95
CA GLN A 74 12.18 12.25 4.78
C GLN A 74 13.50 11.55 5.15
N LYS A 75 14.14 11.97 6.25
CA LYS A 75 15.42 11.39 6.71
C LYS A 75 15.33 9.90 7.07
N SER A 76 14.20 9.43 7.59
CA SER A 76 14.02 8.01 7.93
C SER A 76 13.70 7.19 6.68
N TYR A 77 12.92 7.75 5.77
CA TYR A 77 12.63 7.18 4.46
C TYR A 77 13.91 6.97 3.65
N ASP A 78 14.75 8.01 3.54
CA ASP A 78 16.02 7.94 2.83
C ASP A 78 16.98 6.91 3.45
N ARG A 79 16.96 6.71 4.79
CA ARG A 79 17.75 5.68 5.47
C ARG A 79 17.28 4.26 5.15
N LEU A 80 15.97 4.06 5.04
CA LEU A 80 15.38 2.77 4.67
C LEU A 80 15.72 2.38 3.24
N LEU A 81 15.77 3.36 2.32
CA LEU A 81 16.11 3.11 0.92
C LEU A 81 17.61 2.99 0.65
N LYS A 82 18.47 3.57 1.50
CA LYS A 82 19.93 3.48 1.34
C LYS A 82 20.49 2.06 1.44
N LYS A 83 19.90 1.18 2.24
CA LYS A 83 20.43 -0.19 2.43
C LYS A 83 20.11 -1.14 1.27
N PRO A 84 18.85 -1.24 0.80
CA PRO A 84 18.52 -1.99 -0.40
C PRO A 84 19.32 -1.48 -1.61
N MET A 85 19.53 -0.16 -1.71
CA MET A 85 20.39 0.42 -2.73
C MET A 85 21.85 -0.03 -2.57
N ALA A 86 22.42 -0.01 -1.37
CA ALA A 86 23.78 -0.47 -1.12
C ALA A 86 23.95 -1.97 -1.42
N GLU A 87 22.96 -2.80 -1.10
CA GLU A 87 23.00 -4.23 -1.39
C GLU A 87 22.74 -4.55 -2.86
N TYR A 88 21.88 -3.78 -3.54
CA TYR A 88 21.78 -3.82 -4.99
C TYR A 88 23.13 -3.49 -5.63
N MET A 89 23.78 -2.41 -5.19
CA MET A 89 25.10 -2.00 -5.67
C MET A 89 26.22 -2.98 -5.30
N ALA A 90 26.06 -3.77 -4.25
CA ALA A 90 26.99 -4.81 -3.84
C ALA A 90 26.82 -6.12 -4.62
N GLN A 91 25.79 -6.23 -5.47
CA GLN A 91 25.57 -7.37 -6.33
C GLN A 91 26.16 -7.11 -7.71
N ASP A 92 26.66 -8.18 -8.35
CA ASP A 92 27.24 -8.10 -9.69
C ASP A 92 26.22 -7.49 -10.67
N CYS A 93 26.64 -6.42 -11.34
CA CYS A 93 25.84 -5.74 -12.34
C CYS A 93 25.80 -6.61 -13.59
N SER A 94 24.60 -6.84 -14.13
CA SER A 94 24.42 -7.60 -15.36
C SER A 94 23.83 -6.73 -16.44
N ASP A 95 24.14 -7.09 -17.69
CA ASP A 95 23.75 -6.32 -18.86
C ASP A 95 22.23 -6.30 -19.00
N VAL A 96 21.65 -5.14 -18.73
CA VAL A 96 20.22 -4.90 -18.92
C VAL A 96 19.93 -4.82 -20.41
N PRO A 97 18.96 -5.60 -20.94
CA PRO A 97 18.59 -5.52 -22.35
C PRO A 97 18.19 -4.09 -22.75
N GLU A 98 18.77 -3.59 -23.84
CA GLU A 98 18.52 -2.22 -24.33
C GLU A 98 17.03 -1.94 -24.57
N GLU A 99 16.26 -2.97 -24.96
CA GLU A 99 14.82 -2.89 -25.18
C GLU A 99 14.06 -2.36 -23.94
N TYR A 100 14.50 -2.74 -22.74
CA TYR A 100 13.84 -2.38 -21.48
C TYR A 100 14.52 -1.23 -20.75
N ALA A 101 15.67 -0.75 -21.24
CA ALA A 101 16.51 0.24 -20.57
C ALA A 101 15.73 1.50 -20.16
N ARG A 102 14.88 2.03 -21.05
CA ARG A 102 14.11 3.25 -20.75
C ARG A 102 13.08 3.05 -19.63
N LEU A 103 12.40 1.91 -19.60
CA LEU A 103 11.43 1.59 -18.54
C LEU A 103 12.13 1.35 -17.20
N ILE A 104 13.26 0.66 -17.25
CA ILE A 104 14.09 0.39 -16.07
C ILE A 104 14.62 1.69 -15.46
N GLN A 105 15.15 2.59 -16.30
CA GLN A 105 15.63 3.91 -15.89
C GLN A 105 14.50 4.76 -15.29
N LEU A 106 13.29 4.75 -15.87
CA LEU A 106 12.14 5.46 -15.30
C LEU A 106 11.94 5.07 -13.83
N PHE A 107 11.90 3.77 -13.54
CA PHE A 107 11.67 3.29 -12.18
C PHE A 107 12.87 3.52 -11.25
N GLN A 108 14.10 3.36 -11.73
CA GLN A 108 15.31 3.71 -10.97
C GLN A 108 15.27 5.17 -10.51
N HIS A 109 14.84 6.09 -11.37
CA HIS A 109 14.81 7.52 -11.07
C HIS A 109 13.55 7.98 -10.31
N THR A 110 12.44 7.25 -10.38
CA THR A 110 11.18 7.67 -9.74
C THR A 110 10.95 7.08 -8.35
N ASN A 111 11.23 5.78 -8.14
CA ASN A 111 11.04 5.12 -6.85
C ASN A 111 12.26 4.31 -6.37
N GLN A 112 13.43 4.51 -6.99
CA GLN A 112 14.65 3.76 -6.66
C GLN A 112 14.47 2.24 -6.75
N ALA A 113 13.56 1.78 -7.62
CA ALA A 113 13.43 0.36 -7.92
C ALA A 113 14.55 -0.07 -8.85
N PHE A 114 15.31 -1.07 -8.45
CA PHE A 114 16.45 -1.57 -9.20
C PHE A 114 16.14 -2.91 -9.90
N PRO A 115 16.68 -3.16 -11.10
CA PRO A 115 16.47 -4.41 -11.84
C PRO A 115 17.40 -5.50 -11.31
N PHE A 116 16.83 -6.61 -10.88
CA PHE A 116 17.56 -7.80 -10.42
C PHE A 116 17.42 -8.92 -11.44
N GLU A 117 18.52 -9.52 -11.86
CA GLU A 117 18.53 -10.70 -12.71
C GLU A 117 18.59 -12.01 -11.91
N GLY A 118 18.60 -13.14 -12.61
CA GLY A 118 18.83 -14.44 -12.00
C GLY A 118 17.67 -14.96 -11.15
N ASN A 119 16.45 -14.44 -11.36
CA ASN A 119 15.30 -14.86 -10.57
C ASN A 119 14.59 -16.04 -11.25
N ARG A 120 14.01 -16.91 -10.42
CA ARG A 120 13.03 -17.91 -10.83
C ARG A 120 11.64 -17.40 -10.49
N ILE A 121 10.74 -17.54 -11.45
CA ILE A 121 9.38 -17.02 -11.35
C ILE A 121 8.40 -18.16 -11.57
N ALA A 122 7.44 -18.30 -10.66
CA ALA A 122 6.28 -19.17 -10.84
C ALA A 122 5.01 -18.32 -10.79
N VAL A 123 4.12 -18.52 -11.77
CA VAL A 123 2.86 -17.79 -11.89
C VAL A 123 1.70 -18.69 -11.47
N TYR A 124 0.80 -18.15 -10.66
CA TYR A 124 -0.41 -18.80 -10.20
C TYR A 124 -1.63 -18.02 -10.68
N THR A 125 -2.52 -18.68 -11.40
CA THR A 125 -3.81 -18.14 -11.84
C THR A 125 -4.99 -18.70 -11.05
N GLU A 126 -4.72 -19.63 -10.12
CA GLU A 126 -5.72 -20.29 -9.29
C GLU A 126 -5.35 -20.16 -7.81
N GLY A 127 -6.33 -19.87 -6.96
CA GLY A 127 -6.10 -19.66 -5.53
C GLY A 127 -5.58 -20.91 -4.81
N TYR A 128 -6.04 -22.10 -5.21
CA TYR A 128 -5.65 -23.35 -4.56
C TYR A 128 -4.16 -23.67 -4.75
N THR A 129 -3.66 -23.61 -5.99
CA THR A 129 -2.24 -23.86 -6.30
C THR A 129 -1.34 -22.80 -5.67
N LYS A 130 -1.77 -21.53 -5.66
CA LYS A 130 -1.10 -20.44 -4.94
C LYS A 130 -1.00 -20.73 -3.44
N LEU A 131 -2.10 -21.13 -2.81
CA LEU A 131 -2.15 -21.40 -1.36
C LEU A 131 -1.27 -22.59 -0.99
N GLN A 132 -1.33 -23.68 -1.75
CA GLN A 132 -0.47 -24.84 -1.53
C GLN A 132 1.02 -24.49 -1.60
N SER A 133 1.40 -23.66 -2.57
CA SER A 133 2.77 -23.14 -2.69
C SER A 133 3.14 -22.28 -1.49
N LEU A 134 2.27 -21.32 -1.11
CA LEU A 134 2.50 -20.45 0.03
C LEU A 134 2.72 -21.24 1.33
N LEU A 135 1.83 -22.18 1.66
CA LEU A 135 1.95 -22.99 2.88
C LEU A 135 3.24 -23.83 2.87
N ARG A 136 3.62 -24.39 1.72
CA ARG A 136 4.86 -25.16 1.56
C ARG A 136 6.09 -24.31 1.82
N GLU A 137 6.15 -23.08 1.28
CA GLU A 137 7.30 -22.20 1.48
C GLU A 137 7.34 -21.63 2.91
N LEU A 138 6.20 -21.30 3.51
CA LEU A 138 6.13 -20.86 4.91
C LEU A 138 6.68 -21.93 5.86
N GLN A 139 6.34 -23.20 5.63
CA GLN A 139 6.84 -24.32 6.43
C GLN A 139 8.37 -24.45 6.40
N LYS A 140 9.00 -24.12 5.25
CA LYS A 140 10.46 -24.15 5.08
C LYS A 140 11.21 -23.00 5.75
N ALA A 141 10.52 -21.95 6.20
CA ALA A 141 11.15 -20.76 6.77
C ALA A 141 12.06 -21.10 7.97
N LYS A 142 13.21 -20.43 8.05
CA LYS A 142 14.23 -20.70 9.09
C LYS A 142 14.61 -19.48 9.92
N GLN A 143 14.50 -18.28 9.38
CA GLN A 143 14.97 -17.05 10.02
C GLN A 143 13.85 -16.05 10.24
N HIS A 144 13.11 -15.70 9.19
CA HIS A 144 12.03 -14.74 9.30
C HIS A 144 10.94 -14.91 8.25
N ILE A 145 9.72 -14.49 8.61
CA ILE A 145 8.58 -14.37 7.72
C ILE A 145 8.00 -12.96 7.88
N HIS A 146 7.91 -12.24 6.77
CA HIS A 146 7.25 -10.94 6.70
C HIS A 146 6.06 -11.06 5.77
N ILE A 147 4.87 -10.74 6.27
CA ILE A 147 3.63 -10.94 5.54
C ILE A 147 2.73 -9.72 5.64
N GLU A 148 2.24 -9.26 4.50
CA GLU A 148 1.30 -8.15 4.38
C GLU A 148 0.15 -8.54 3.47
N TYR A 149 -1.09 -8.33 3.94
CA TYR A 149 -2.29 -8.52 3.14
C TYR A 149 -3.34 -7.45 3.43
N TYR A 150 -3.97 -6.94 2.38
CA TYR A 150 -5.18 -6.11 2.51
C TYR A 150 -6.31 -6.87 3.22
N ILE A 151 -6.54 -8.13 2.85
CA ILE A 151 -7.55 -9.00 3.49
C ILE A 151 -6.87 -10.26 4.02
N PHE A 152 -7.05 -10.46 5.32
CA PHE A 152 -6.66 -11.66 6.04
C PHE A 152 -7.87 -12.14 6.86
N GLU A 153 -8.67 -13.00 6.26
CA GLU A 153 -9.99 -13.39 6.77
C GLU A 153 -9.91 -14.45 7.89
N ASP A 154 -10.76 -14.39 8.90
CA ASP A 154 -10.92 -15.46 9.90
C ASP A 154 -11.80 -16.61 9.35
N ASP A 155 -11.38 -17.20 8.23
CA ASP A 155 -11.99 -18.36 7.60
C ASP A 155 -11.02 -19.55 7.57
N ALA A 156 -11.40 -20.66 6.93
CA ALA A 156 -10.57 -21.87 6.86
C ALA A 156 -9.16 -21.58 6.29
N ILE A 157 -9.04 -20.66 5.34
CA ILE A 157 -7.79 -20.36 4.65
C ILE A 157 -6.93 -19.44 5.48
N GLY A 158 -7.52 -18.39 6.05
CA GLY A 158 -6.77 -17.50 6.92
C GLY A 158 -6.30 -18.23 8.18
N ARG A 159 -7.12 -19.12 8.75
CA ARG A 159 -6.70 -19.98 9.87
C ARG A 159 -5.57 -20.93 9.50
N LEU A 160 -5.60 -21.57 8.33
CA LEU A 160 -4.49 -22.39 7.86
C LEU A 160 -3.17 -21.62 7.81
N VAL A 161 -3.18 -20.40 7.25
CA VAL A 161 -1.97 -19.56 7.21
C VAL A 161 -1.57 -19.12 8.62
N ARG A 162 -2.52 -18.63 9.44
CA ARG A 162 -2.30 -18.24 10.84
C ARG A 162 -1.61 -19.35 11.63
N ASP A 163 -2.11 -20.58 11.52
CA ASP A 163 -1.63 -21.72 12.30
C ASP A 163 -0.20 -22.09 11.90
N VAL A 164 0.14 -22.04 10.61
CA VAL A 164 1.53 -22.20 10.14
C VAL A 164 2.42 -21.08 10.69
N LEU A 165 1.97 -19.82 10.66
CA LEU A 165 2.76 -18.71 11.20
C LEU A 165 3.01 -18.88 12.72
N ILE A 166 2.00 -19.31 13.47
CA ILE A 166 2.11 -19.60 14.91
C ILE A 166 3.11 -20.73 15.16
N GLU A 167 3.02 -21.81 14.37
CA GLU A 167 3.97 -22.92 14.45
C GLU A 167 5.40 -22.43 14.20
N LYS A 168 5.64 -21.64 13.14
CA LYS A 168 6.97 -21.11 12.83
C LYS A 168 7.49 -20.17 13.92
N ALA A 169 6.64 -19.32 14.48
CA ALA A 169 7.00 -18.46 15.60
C ALA A 169 7.44 -19.28 16.84
N SER A 170 6.73 -20.38 17.14
CA SER A 170 7.09 -21.29 18.24
C SER A 170 8.42 -22.01 18.01
N GLN A 171 8.83 -22.19 16.76
CA GLN A 171 10.13 -22.72 16.36
C GLN A 171 11.25 -21.66 16.37
N GLY A 172 10.96 -20.42 16.79
CA GLY A 172 11.92 -19.33 16.87
C GLY A 172 12.11 -18.52 15.57
N VAL A 173 11.29 -18.75 14.55
CA VAL A 173 11.29 -17.91 13.34
C VAL A 173 10.67 -16.56 13.67
N GLU A 174 11.32 -15.47 13.27
CA GLU A 174 10.80 -14.12 13.50
C GLU A 174 9.65 -13.82 12.53
N VAL A 175 8.43 -13.63 13.04
CA VAL A 175 7.25 -13.42 12.19
C VAL A 175 6.68 -12.02 12.40
N ARG A 176 6.50 -11.27 11.29
CA ARG A 176 5.83 -9.97 11.27
C ARG A 176 4.66 -9.96 10.31
N VAL A 177 3.50 -9.52 10.80
CA VAL A 177 2.25 -9.47 10.05
C VAL A 177 1.74 -8.04 10.00
N ILE A 178 1.48 -7.55 8.79
CA ILE A 178 0.70 -6.33 8.54
C ILE A 178 -0.64 -6.74 7.91
N TYR A 179 -1.75 -6.25 8.46
CA TYR A 179 -3.07 -6.37 7.86
C TYR A 179 -3.71 -4.99 7.70
N ASP A 180 -4.56 -4.80 6.69
CA ASP A 180 -5.30 -3.54 6.56
C ASP A 180 -6.52 -3.52 7.49
N ASP A 181 -6.65 -2.44 8.27
CA ASP A 181 -7.71 -2.29 9.28
C ASP A 181 -9.12 -2.25 8.67
N VAL A 182 -9.28 -1.63 7.49
CA VAL A 182 -10.57 -1.55 6.79
C VAL A 182 -10.83 -2.83 6.02
N GLY A 183 -9.82 -3.36 5.33
CA GLY A 183 -9.93 -4.63 4.60
C GLY A 183 -10.28 -5.80 5.50
N CYS A 184 -9.86 -5.75 6.77
CA CYS A 184 -10.12 -6.78 7.79
C CYS A 184 -11.09 -6.31 8.89
N TRP A 185 -11.92 -5.28 8.68
CA TRP A 185 -12.77 -4.74 9.75
C TRP A 185 -13.69 -5.80 10.38
N HIS A 186 -14.25 -6.68 9.55
CA HIS A 186 -15.16 -7.75 10.00
C HIS A 186 -14.43 -8.89 10.73
N VAL A 187 -13.09 -8.94 10.66
CA VAL A 187 -12.29 -9.99 11.27
C VAL A 187 -12.19 -9.75 12.78
N PRO A 188 -12.62 -10.70 13.62
CA PRO A 188 -12.60 -10.52 15.06
C PRO A 188 -11.17 -10.27 15.59
N ASN A 189 -10.99 -9.29 16.48
CA ASN A 189 -9.68 -8.99 17.07
C ASN A 189 -8.98 -10.21 17.68
N ARG A 190 -9.75 -11.18 18.23
CA ARG A 190 -9.21 -12.44 18.77
C ARG A 190 -8.31 -13.19 17.77
N PHE A 191 -8.62 -13.13 16.48
CA PHE A 191 -7.82 -13.80 15.43
C PHE A 191 -6.39 -13.26 15.40
N PHE A 192 -6.24 -11.94 15.52
CA PHE A 192 -4.94 -11.27 15.58
C PHE A 192 -4.28 -11.37 16.96
N GLU A 193 -5.06 -11.37 18.04
CA GLU A 193 -4.53 -11.58 19.40
C GLU A 193 -3.94 -12.97 19.59
N GLU A 194 -4.56 -14.02 19.01
CA GLU A 194 -4.00 -15.38 19.03
C GLU A 194 -2.58 -15.43 18.43
N MET A 195 -2.37 -14.73 17.31
CA MET A 195 -1.04 -14.59 16.70
C MET A 195 -0.07 -13.82 17.61
N ARG A 196 -0.51 -12.69 18.17
CA ARG A 196 0.33 -11.90 19.10
C ARG A 196 0.74 -12.71 20.33
N ASN A 197 -0.19 -13.46 20.90
CA ASN A 197 0.06 -14.31 22.06
C ASN A 197 1.03 -15.46 21.74
N ALA A 198 1.12 -15.88 20.49
CA ALA A 198 2.11 -16.85 20.01
C ALA A 198 3.50 -16.25 19.71
N GLY A 199 3.70 -14.95 19.97
CA GLY A 199 4.97 -14.25 19.75
C GLY A 199 5.12 -13.62 18.36
N ILE A 200 4.06 -13.56 17.55
CA ILE A 200 4.06 -12.90 16.24
C ILE A 200 3.89 -11.39 16.42
N GLU A 201 4.71 -10.59 15.75
CA GLU A 201 4.53 -9.14 15.73
C GLU A 201 3.42 -8.77 14.73
N VAL A 202 2.21 -8.48 15.22
CA VAL A 202 1.05 -8.13 14.37
C VAL A 202 0.70 -6.65 14.48
N ARG A 203 0.61 -5.96 13.33
CA ARG A 203 0.23 -4.54 13.22
C ARG A 203 -0.87 -4.31 12.19
N SER A 204 -1.77 -3.36 12.48
CA SER A 204 -2.81 -2.90 11.57
C SER A 204 -2.33 -1.69 10.77
N PHE A 205 -2.49 -1.68 9.45
CA PHE A 205 -2.22 -0.53 8.61
C PHE A 205 -3.31 0.54 8.77
N LEU A 206 -2.90 1.76 9.13
CA LEU A 206 -3.75 2.94 9.34
C LEU A 206 -5.07 2.64 10.08
N LYS A 207 -4.95 2.31 11.38
CA LYS A 207 -6.10 2.08 12.26
C LYS A 207 -7.10 3.24 12.19
N VAL A 208 -8.33 2.94 11.77
CA VAL A 208 -9.43 3.90 11.68
C VAL A 208 -10.26 3.76 12.96
N ARG A 209 -10.11 4.73 13.87
CA ARG A 209 -11.00 4.84 15.03
C ARG A 209 -12.15 5.79 14.69
N PHE A 210 -13.35 5.45 15.16
CA PHE A 210 -14.55 6.25 14.98
C PHE A 210 -14.33 7.69 15.50
N PRO A 211 -14.84 8.75 14.84
CA PRO A 211 -15.79 8.72 13.72
C PRO A 211 -15.19 8.47 12.33
N LEU A 212 -15.95 7.74 11.50
CA LEU A 212 -15.68 7.27 10.13
C LEU A 212 -15.40 8.39 9.09
N PHE A 213 -15.51 9.66 9.47
CA PHE A 213 -15.41 10.81 8.57
C PHE A 213 -13.98 11.34 8.40
N THR A 214 -12.99 10.45 8.42
CA THR A 214 -11.59 10.83 8.18
C THR A 214 -11.13 10.35 6.81
N SER A 215 -10.38 11.19 6.09
CA SER A 215 -9.77 10.82 4.80
C SER A 215 -8.83 9.61 4.88
N ARG A 216 -8.50 9.14 6.10
CA ARG A 216 -7.69 7.94 6.36
C ARG A 216 -8.31 6.67 5.79
N VAL A 217 -9.63 6.60 5.66
CA VAL A 217 -10.33 5.46 5.02
C VAL A 217 -9.89 5.29 3.56
N ASN A 218 -9.58 6.37 2.85
CA ASN A 218 -9.16 6.30 1.45
C ASN A 218 -7.68 5.92 1.26
N TYR A 219 -6.88 5.96 2.33
CA TYR A 219 -5.48 5.54 2.30
C TYR A 219 -5.39 4.13 2.89
N ARG A 220 -5.42 3.11 2.04
CA ARG A 220 -5.38 1.69 2.42
C ARG A 220 -4.16 1.03 1.83
N ASN A 221 -3.64 0.01 2.50
CA ASN A 221 -2.58 -0.79 1.92
C ASN A 221 -3.18 -1.95 1.13
N HIS A 222 -3.15 -1.82 -0.19
CA HIS A 222 -3.64 -2.85 -1.11
C HIS A 222 -2.57 -3.86 -1.53
N ARG A 223 -1.38 -3.85 -0.93
CA ARG A 223 -0.34 -4.84 -1.22
C ARG A 223 -0.74 -6.22 -0.70
N LYS A 224 -0.16 -7.25 -1.33
CA LYS A 224 -0.16 -8.63 -0.88
C LYS A 224 1.27 -9.10 -1.06
N ILE A 225 2.06 -9.03 0.01
CA ILE A 225 3.48 -9.34 -0.02
C ILE A 225 3.74 -10.43 1.01
N VAL A 226 4.48 -11.45 0.62
CA VAL A 226 5.08 -12.39 1.57
C VAL A 226 6.56 -12.44 1.27
N VAL A 227 7.41 -12.33 2.28
CA VAL A 227 8.84 -12.54 2.18
C VAL A 227 9.26 -13.56 3.22
N ILE A 228 9.99 -14.58 2.78
CA ILE A 228 10.46 -15.68 3.61
C ILE A 228 11.99 -15.72 3.49
N ASP A 229 12.67 -15.55 4.61
CA ASP A 229 14.13 -15.56 4.75
C ASP A 229 14.87 -14.63 3.77
N GLY A 230 14.21 -13.58 3.26
CA GLY A 230 14.73 -12.67 2.24
C GLY A 230 14.96 -13.32 0.86
N ARG A 231 14.57 -14.60 0.67
CA ARG A 231 14.89 -15.43 -0.51
C ARG A 231 13.69 -15.79 -1.38
N ILE A 232 12.54 -16.02 -0.73
CA ILE A 232 11.29 -16.35 -1.39
C ILE A 232 10.30 -15.21 -1.17
N GLY A 233 9.69 -14.75 -2.25
CA GLY A 233 8.72 -13.67 -2.28
C GLY A 233 7.41 -14.10 -2.93
N PHE A 234 6.27 -13.63 -2.42
CA PHE A 234 4.99 -13.71 -3.12
C PHE A 234 4.43 -12.31 -3.32
N VAL A 235 3.89 -12.05 -4.51
CA VAL A 235 3.20 -10.79 -4.85
C VAL A 235 2.11 -11.00 -5.90
N GLY A 236 0.99 -10.29 -5.80
CA GLY A 236 -0.11 -10.40 -6.77
C GLY A 236 -1.43 -9.82 -6.26
N GLY A 237 -2.55 -10.24 -6.86
CA GLY A 237 -3.89 -9.77 -6.49
C GLY A 237 -4.61 -10.60 -5.42
N MET A 238 -4.26 -11.89 -5.29
CA MET A 238 -4.96 -12.81 -4.38
C MET A 238 -4.72 -12.51 -2.89
N ASN A 239 -5.80 -12.33 -2.12
CA ASN A 239 -5.75 -12.20 -0.65
C ASN A 239 -5.82 -13.57 0.07
N LEU A 240 -5.85 -13.56 1.40
CA LEU A 240 -6.09 -14.75 2.23
C LEU A 240 -7.57 -14.81 2.64
N ALA A 241 -8.38 -15.42 1.77
CA ALA A 241 -9.79 -15.68 2.02
C ALA A 241 -10.32 -16.84 1.14
N GLU A 242 -11.27 -17.62 1.64
CA GLU A 242 -11.85 -18.82 1.02
C GLU A 242 -12.43 -18.56 -0.37
N ARG A 243 -12.97 -17.37 -0.61
CA ARG A 243 -13.52 -16.95 -1.90
C ARG A 243 -12.51 -17.00 -3.06
N TYR A 244 -11.21 -16.88 -2.80
CA TYR A 244 -10.17 -17.02 -3.83
C TYR A 244 -10.00 -18.47 -4.31
N MET A 245 -10.48 -19.45 -3.53
CA MET A 245 -10.38 -20.88 -3.84
C MET A 245 -11.71 -21.42 -4.35
N ARG A 246 -12.82 -21.03 -3.70
CA ARG A 246 -14.15 -21.55 -4.03
C ARG A 246 -14.91 -20.72 -5.06
N GLY A 247 -14.51 -19.46 -5.27
CA GLY A 247 -15.34 -18.51 -6.01
C GLY A 247 -16.64 -18.23 -5.27
N PHE A 248 -17.67 -17.90 -6.05
CA PHE A 248 -19.02 -17.61 -5.61
C PHE A 248 -20.02 -18.49 -6.37
N SER A 249 -21.29 -18.46 -5.94
CA SER A 249 -22.38 -19.17 -6.64
C SER A 249 -22.52 -18.79 -8.11
N TRP A 250 -22.08 -17.58 -8.50
CA TRP A 250 -22.17 -17.04 -9.85
C TRP A 250 -20.87 -17.14 -10.66
N GLY A 251 -19.79 -17.70 -10.11
CA GLY A 251 -18.55 -17.87 -10.88
C GLY A 251 -17.30 -18.08 -10.04
N ILE A 252 -16.19 -18.35 -10.72
CA ILE A 252 -14.88 -18.55 -10.09
C ILE A 252 -14.18 -17.21 -9.84
N TRP A 253 -13.32 -17.17 -8.83
CA TRP A 253 -12.42 -16.03 -8.63
C TRP A 253 -11.18 -16.19 -9.52
N ARG A 254 -11.03 -15.35 -10.55
CA ARG A 254 -9.83 -15.30 -11.40
C ARG A 254 -8.93 -14.16 -10.95
N ASP A 255 -7.66 -14.46 -10.70
CA ASP A 255 -6.65 -13.48 -10.32
C ASP A 255 -5.25 -14.00 -10.72
N THR A 256 -4.21 -13.17 -10.58
CA THR A 256 -2.83 -13.57 -10.85
C THR A 256 -1.94 -13.28 -9.64
N HIS A 257 -1.12 -14.25 -9.28
CA HIS A 257 -0.14 -14.14 -8.21
C HIS A 257 1.18 -14.76 -8.66
N ILE A 258 2.29 -14.26 -8.15
CA ILE A 258 3.63 -14.65 -8.56
C ILE A 258 4.43 -15.03 -7.32
N LEU A 259 5.15 -16.15 -7.41
CA LEU A 259 6.27 -16.48 -6.53
C LEU A 259 7.57 -16.07 -7.23
N ILE A 260 8.44 -15.41 -6.47
CA ILE A 260 9.77 -14.99 -6.85
C ILE A 260 10.77 -15.69 -5.94
N GLU A 261 11.70 -16.42 -6.52
CA GLU A 261 12.88 -16.94 -5.83
C GLU A 261 14.12 -16.27 -6.45
N GLY A 262 14.83 -15.48 -5.67
CA GLY A 262 16.00 -14.75 -6.17
C GLY A 262 16.19 -13.36 -5.56
N LYS A 263 17.17 -12.64 -6.10
CA LYS A 263 17.60 -11.30 -5.66
C LYS A 263 16.47 -10.27 -5.64
N ALA A 264 15.49 -10.37 -6.54
CA ALA A 264 14.36 -9.44 -6.62
C ALA A 264 13.47 -9.43 -5.37
N VAL A 265 13.54 -10.46 -4.53
CA VAL A 265 12.84 -10.52 -3.24
C VAL A 265 13.30 -9.39 -2.31
N HIS A 266 14.50 -8.86 -2.48
CA HIS A 266 14.98 -7.69 -1.71
C HIS A 266 14.12 -6.44 -1.95
N GLY A 267 13.55 -6.28 -3.15
CA GLY A 267 12.59 -5.21 -3.44
C GLY A 267 11.29 -5.36 -2.66
N LEU A 268 10.75 -6.59 -2.58
CA LEU A 268 9.56 -6.89 -1.77
C LEU A 268 9.84 -6.72 -0.27
N GLN A 269 11.00 -7.15 0.19
CA GLN A 269 11.44 -6.97 1.58
C GLN A 269 11.52 -5.48 1.93
N THR A 270 12.09 -4.67 1.03
CA THR A 270 12.16 -3.21 1.21
C THR A 270 10.78 -2.60 1.33
N ALA A 271 9.86 -2.96 0.42
CA ALA A 271 8.48 -2.49 0.46
C ALA A 271 7.80 -2.83 1.80
N PHE A 272 7.94 -4.08 2.26
CA PHE A 272 7.40 -4.50 3.55
C PHE A 272 8.03 -3.71 4.73
N LEU A 273 9.35 -3.53 4.76
CA LEU A 273 10.02 -2.82 5.85
C LEU A 273 9.68 -1.32 5.89
N LEU A 274 9.42 -0.71 4.73
CA LEU A 274 8.88 0.66 4.65
C LEU A 274 7.49 0.74 5.25
N ASP A 275 6.60 -0.21 4.92
CA ASP A 275 5.26 -0.29 5.48
C ASP A 275 5.30 -0.62 6.98
N TRP A 276 6.24 -1.47 7.42
CA TRP A 276 6.48 -1.75 8.84
C TRP A 276 6.90 -0.49 9.59
N TYR A 277 7.87 0.26 9.07
CA TYR A 277 8.29 1.52 9.65
C TYR A 277 7.14 2.54 9.68
N PHE A 278 6.27 2.52 8.66
CA PHE A 278 5.08 3.37 8.63
C PHE A 278 4.14 3.07 9.80
N VAL A 279 3.86 1.79 10.07
CA VAL A 279 2.87 1.38 11.09
C VAL A 279 3.43 1.29 12.51
N ASP A 280 4.69 0.89 12.67
CA ASP A 280 5.30 0.58 13.97
C ASP A 280 6.36 1.59 14.41
N ARG A 281 6.90 2.40 13.48
CA ARG A 281 8.00 3.37 13.69
C ARG A 281 9.35 2.76 14.06
N THR A 282 9.47 1.45 14.03
CA THR A 282 10.75 0.76 14.26
C THR A 282 11.55 0.68 12.96
N LEU A 283 12.77 1.21 13.00
CA LEU A 283 13.70 1.18 11.87
C LEU A 283 14.43 -0.17 11.83
N ILE A 284 13.96 -1.06 10.97
CA ILE A 284 14.55 -2.39 10.77
C ILE A 284 15.52 -2.35 9.60
N THR A 285 16.80 -2.64 9.87
CA THR A 285 17.86 -2.51 8.86
C THR A 285 18.93 -3.60 8.93
N ALA A 286 18.69 -4.68 9.66
CA ALA A 286 19.70 -5.73 9.82
C ALA A 286 19.99 -6.41 8.47
N SER A 287 21.27 -6.66 8.15
CA SER A 287 21.70 -7.30 6.89
C SER A 287 21.19 -8.73 6.72
N ARG A 288 20.84 -9.41 7.83
CA ARG A 288 20.23 -10.75 7.80
C ARG A 288 18.93 -10.84 6.97
N TYR A 289 18.26 -9.71 6.78
CA TYR A 289 17.03 -9.61 6.00
C TYR A 289 17.26 -9.60 4.49
N PHE A 290 18.50 -9.47 4.07
CA PHE A 290 18.91 -9.35 2.68
C PHE A 290 20.14 -10.23 2.44
N PRO A 291 19.98 -11.56 2.55
CA PRO A 291 21.08 -12.48 2.38
C PRO A 291 21.67 -12.37 0.96
N LYS A 292 22.93 -12.78 0.79
CA LYS A 292 23.47 -13.01 -0.55
C LYS A 292 22.71 -14.16 -1.20
N ILE A 293 22.21 -13.94 -2.42
CA ILE A 293 21.42 -14.90 -3.20
C ILE A 293 22.16 -15.16 -4.53
N GLU A 294 22.41 -16.44 -4.80
CA GLU A 294 22.93 -16.89 -6.10
C GLU A 294 21.83 -16.85 -7.17
N SER A 295 22.21 -16.99 -8.44
CA SER A 295 21.21 -17.04 -9.51
C SER A 295 20.33 -18.28 -9.36
N CYS A 296 19.02 -18.07 -9.22
CA CYS A 296 18.01 -19.12 -9.11
C CYS A 296 17.31 -19.39 -10.44
N GLY A 297 17.45 -18.52 -11.44
CA GLY A 297 16.79 -18.62 -12.75
C GLY A 297 17.38 -17.65 -13.76
N SER A 298 16.58 -17.23 -14.74
CA SER A 298 17.03 -16.34 -15.83
C SER A 298 16.21 -15.06 -15.96
N SER A 299 15.23 -14.83 -15.09
CA SER A 299 14.33 -13.69 -15.21
C SER A 299 14.94 -12.41 -14.63
N LEU A 300 14.88 -11.33 -15.42
CA LEU A 300 15.08 -9.96 -14.97
C LEU A 300 13.79 -9.42 -14.35
N VAL A 301 13.86 -8.92 -13.12
CA VAL A 301 12.70 -8.46 -12.34
C VAL A 301 13.01 -7.13 -11.67
N GLN A 302 12.08 -6.19 -11.77
CA GLN A 302 12.12 -4.92 -11.07
C GLN A 302 10.84 -4.78 -10.22
N VAL A 303 11.00 -4.68 -8.91
CA VAL A 303 9.87 -4.53 -7.98
C VAL A 303 9.54 -3.04 -7.87
N VAL A 304 8.35 -2.67 -8.33
CA VAL A 304 7.90 -1.27 -8.39
C VAL A 304 6.73 -1.09 -7.43
N THR A 305 6.86 -0.14 -6.51
CA THR A 305 5.79 0.26 -5.60
C THR A 305 5.15 1.57 -6.05
N SER A 306 3.88 1.75 -5.70
CA SER A 306 3.22 3.06 -5.67
C SER A 306 3.11 3.53 -4.23
N GLU A 307 3.33 4.84 -4.01
CA GLU A 307 3.24 5.45 -2.70
C GLU A 307 2.10 6.45 -2.60
N PRO A 308 1.35 6.48 -1.48
CA PRO A 308 0.24 7.41 -1.32
C PRO A 308 0.71 8.87 -1.30
N ILE A 309 1.96 9.12 -0.89
CA ILE A 309 2.56 10.45 -0.71
C ILE A 309 3.57 10.83 -1.79
N GLY A 310 3.96 9.89 -2.65
CA GLY A 310 4.89 10.13 -3.76
C GLY A 310 4.37 11.23 -4.71
N PRO A 311 5.26 12.05 -5.28
CA PRO A 311 4.86 13.06 -6.27
C PRO A 311 4.39 12.42 -7.58
N TRP A 312 4.81 11.18 -7.85
CA TRP A 312 4.56 10.46 -9.08
C TRP A 312 3.48 9.39 -8.91
N LYS A 313 3.04 8.83 -10.03
CA LYS A 313 2.18 7.64 -10.09
C LYS A 313 2.97 6.57 -10.83
N GLU A 314 3.92 5.95 -10.14
CA GLU A 314 5.04 5.22 -10.74
C GLU A 314 4.53 4.03 -11.57
N ILE A 315 3.72 3.15 -10.97
CA ILE A 315 3.12 2.00 -11.66
C ILE A 315 2.32 2.45 -12.89
N MET A 316 1.54 3.53 -12.78
CA MET A 316 0.75 4.06 -13.90
C MET A 316 1.65 4.58 -15.03
N GLN A 317 2.69 5.35 -14.71
CA GLN A 317 3.65 5.86 -15.70
C GLN A 317 4.39 4.72 -16.40
N GLY A 318 4.81 3.70 -15.65
CA GLY A 318 5.45 2.52 -16.21
C GLY A 318 4.52 1.72 -17.13
N LEU A 319 3.25 1.53 -16.74
CA LEU A 319 2.25 0.91 -17.63
C LEU A 319 2.03 1.74 -18.89
N THR A 320 1.90 3.07 -18.78
CA THR A 320 1.79 3.96 -19.95
C THR A 320 3.00 3.82 -20.88
N MET A 321 4.21 3.74 -20.31
CA MET A 321 5.43 3.57 -21.08
C MET A 321 5.51 2.20 -21.75
N ALA A 322 5.13 1.13 -21.05
CA ALA A 322 5.08 -0.22 -21.61
C ALA A 322 4.05 -0.34 -22.74
N ILE A 323 2.87 0.27 -22.59
CA ILE A 323 1.84 0.32 -23.63
C ILE A 323 2.34 1.08 -24.88
N ASN A 324 2.92 2.26 -24.70
CA ASN A 324 3.46 3.04 -25.84
C ASN A 324 4.72 2.41 -26.47
N GLY A 325 5.44 1.58 -25.71
CA GLY A 325 6.62 0.86 -26.18
C GLY A 325 6.30 -0.45 -26.91
N ALA A 326 5.09 -0.98 -26.78
CA ALA A 326 4.71 -2.28 -27.34
C ALA A 326 4.83 -2.30 -28.87
N LYS A 327 5.51 -3.31 -29.42
CA LYS A 327 5.76 -3.45 -30.87
C LYS A 327 4.76 -4.31 -31.61
N LYS A 328 4.03 -5.18 -30.89
CA LYS A 328 3.09 -6.15 -31.50
C LYS A 328 1.72 -6.08 -30.84
N TYR A 329 1.64 -6.38 -29.54
CA TYR A 329 0.39 -6.32 -28.77
C TYR A 329 0.69 -6.03 -27.30
N PHE A 330 -0.34 -5.61 -26.56
CA PHE A 330 -0.32 -5.46 -25.11
C PHE A 330 -1.56 -6.18 -24.55
N TYR A 331 -1.35 -7.21 -23.72
CA TYR A 331 -2.45 -7.95 -23.09
C TYR A 331 -2.75 -7.36 -21.72
N MET A 332 -4.03 -7.07 -21.45
CA MET A 332 -4.47 -6.50 -20.19
C MET A 332 -5.56 -7.35 -19.55
N GLN A 333 -5.33 -7.71 -18.29
CA GLN A 333 -6.33 -8.25 -17.37
C GLN A 333 -6.22 -7.43 -16.09
N THR A 334 -7.30 -6.77 -15.66
CA THR A 334 -7.34 -5.89 -14.48
C THR A 334 -8.59 -6.12 -13.66
#